data_AF-A0A932GUC3-F1
#
_entry.id   AF-A0A932GUC3-F1
#
_cell.length_a   1.000
_cell.length_b   1.000
_cell.length_c   1.000
_cell.angle_alpha   90.00
_cell.angle_beta   90.00
_cell.angle_gamma   90.00
#
_symmetry.space_group_name_H-M   'P 1'
#
loop_
_entity.id
_entity.type
_entity.pdbx_description
1 polymer ?
#
loop_
_entity_poly.entity_id
_entity_poly.type
_entity_poly.pdbx_seq_one_letter_code
_entity_poly.pdbx_strand_id
1 'polypeptide(L)' 'MKYRVRLDMSFDSEADAQSLMAYAKNLSGKAVSINEGEVNEEIGFSDLEICRHDEGLPCEKLERLEIRKG' A
#
# COMPACT_ATOMS: atom_id res chain seq x y z
N MET A 1 10.41 10.96 16.16
CA MET A 1 10.99 9.87 15.35
C MET A 1 9.84 9.06 14.77
N LYS A 2 9.87 8.68 13.49
CA LYS A 2 8.81 7.87 12.84
C LYS A 2 9.44 6.55 12.37
N TYR A 3 8.73 5.44 12.54
CA TYR A 3 9.15 4.13 12.04
C TYR A 3 8.35 3.80 10.78
N ARG A 4 9.04 3.36 9.72
CA ARG A 4 8.42 3.01 8.45
C ARG A 4 8.69 1.55 8.12
N VAL A 5 7.63 0.80 7.85
CA VAL A 5 7.69 -0.55 7.29
C VAL A 5 7.28 -0.47 5.82
N ARG A 6 7.99 -1.16 4.93
CA ARG A 6 7.65 -1.32 3.51
C ARG A 6 7.64 -2.81 3.20
N LEU A 7 6.57 -3.30 2.58
CA LEU A 7 6.42 -4.69 2.20
C LEU A 7 6.13 -4.74 0.70
N ASP A 8 6.85 -5.61 0.00
CA ASP A 8 6.72 -5.93 -1.42
C ASP A 8 6.63 -7.45 -1.50
N MET A 9 5.46 -7.97 -1.87
CA MET A 9 5.13 -9.38 -1.82
C MET A 9 4.26 -9.76 -3.00
N SER A 10 4.57 -10.90 -3.62
CA SER A 10 3.77 -11.50 -4.70
C SER A 10 3.03 -12.73 -4.18
N PHE A 11 1.80 -12.94 -4.66
CA PHE A 11 0.93 -14.04 -4.23
C PHE A 11 0.33 -14.74 -5.45
N ASP A 12 0.29 -16.08 -5.41
CA ASP A 12 -0.42 -16.88 -6.42
C ASP A 12 -1.95 -16.98 -6.12
N SER A 13 -2.38 -16.44 -4.97
CA SER A 13 -3.75 -16.48 -4.46
C SER A 13 -4.29 -15.06 -4.29
N GLU A 14 -5.33 -14.73 -5.05
CA GLU A 14 -6.02 -13.44 -4.93
C GLU A 14 -6.57 -13.22 -3.52
N ALA A 15 -7.10 -14.27 -2.89
CA ALA A 15 -7.66 -14.22 -1.54
C ALA A 15 -6.61 -13.85 -0.47
N ASP A 16 -5.37 -14.33 -0.63
CA ASP A 16 -4.28 -14.01 0.31
C ASP A 16 -3.80 -12.58 0.13
N ALA A 17 -3.66 -12.13 -1.12
CA ALA A 17 -3.32 -10.74 -1.44
C ALA A 17 -4.38 -9.76 -0.89
N GLN A 18 -5.67 -10.08 -1.09
CA GLN A 18 -6.78 -9.31 -0.53
C GLN A 18 -6.80 -9.33 1.00
N SER A 19 -6.50 -10.46 1.63
CA SER A 19 -6.45 -10.59 3.10
C SER A 19 -5.38 -9.69 3.71
N LEU A 20 -4.19 -9.63 3.10
CA LEU A 20 -3.15 -8.69 3.52
C LEU A 20 -3.57 -7.24 3.32
N MET A 21 -4.15 -6.90 2.16
CA MET A 21 -4.61 -5.54 1.87
C MET A 21 -5.66 -5.08 2.89
N ALA A 22 -6.61 -5.95 3.24
CA ALA A 22 -7.60 -5.70 4.29
C ALA A 22 -6.93 -5.47 5.66
N TYR A 23 -5.91 -6.26 5.99
CA TYR A 23 -5.14 -6.06 7.22
C TYR A 23 -4.40 -4.71 7.23
N ALA A 24 -3.75 -4.34 6.12
CA ALA A 24 -3.08 -3.05 5.96
C ALA A 24 -4.07 -1.88 6.11
N LYS A 25 -5.28 -2.01 5.55
CA LYS A 25 -6.38 -1.05 5.69
C LYS A 25 -6.84 -0.85 7.12
N ASN A 26 -6.89 -1.92 7.91
CA ASN A 26 -7.23 -1.81 9.34
C ASN A 26 -6.10 -1.14 10.15
N LEU A 27 -4.85 -1.34 9.77
CA LEU A 27 -3.70 -0.71 10.43
C LEU A 27 -3.49 0.75 10.01
N SER A 28 -3.90 1.14 8.80
CA SER A 28 -3.63 2.48 8.27
C SER A 28 -4.24 3.60 9.11
N GLY A 29 -5.37 3.35 9.77
CA GLY A 29 -5.97 4.30 10.72
C GLY A 29 -5.10 4.63 11.95
N LYS A 30 -4.04 3.86 12.19
CA LYS A 30 -3.04 4.11 13.25
C LYS A 30 -1.73 4.66 12.70
N ALA A 31 -1.57 4.70 11.38
CA ALA A 31 -0.37 5.20 10.72
C ALA A 31 -0.42 6.73 10.56
N VAL A 32 0.75 7.34 10.33
CA VAL A 32 0.89 8.79 10.14
C VAL A 32 1.66 9.07 8.86
N SER A 33 1.32 10.14 8.15
CA SER A 33 2.14 10.64 7.03
C SER A 33 3.51 11.06 7.53
N ILE A 34 4.55 10.94 6.69
CA ILE A 34 5.86 11.53 6.99
C ILE A 34 5.75 13.04 6.75
N ASN A 35 6.27 13.85 7.68
CA ASN A 35 6.15 15.31 7.67
C ASN A 35 4.72 15.83 7.39
N GLU A 36 3.71 15.17 7.98
CA GLU A 36 2.30 15.57 7.86
C GLU A 36 2.08 17.08 8.04
N GLY A 37 1.43 17.73 7.07
CA GLY A 37 1.10 19.15 7.09
C GLY A 37 2.22 20.09 6.61
N GLU A 38 3.40 19.57 6.31
CA GLU A 38 4.53 20.34 5.82
C GLU A 38 4.64 20.31 4.29
N VAL A 39 5.38 21.26 3.71
CA VAL A 39 5.62 21.32 2.25
C VAL A 39 6.30 20.04 1.71
N ASN A 40 7.02 19.34 2.58
CA ASN A 40 7.69 18.08 2.28
C ASN A 40 6.97 16.85 2.87
N GLU A 41 5.64 16.92 3.02
CA GLU A 41 4.81 15.77 3.37
C GLU A 41 4.99 14.63 2.35
N GLU A 42 5.19 13.42 2.86
CA GLU A 42 5.19 12.20 2.04
C GLU A 42 4.02 11.32 2.49
N ILE A 43 3.09 11.08 1.55
CA ILE A 43 1.93 10.23 1.73
C ILE A 43 2.36 8.77 1.62
N GLY A 44 2.23 8.03 2.73
CA GLY A 44 2.37 6.57 2.70
C GLY A 44 1.19 5.91 1.99
N PHE A 45 1.42 4.78 1.33
CA PHE A 45 0.37 4.06 0.62
C PHE A 45 0.61 2.55 0.60
N SER A 46 -0.44 1.80 0.28
CA SER A 46 -0.40 0.39 -0.09
C SER A 46 -1.17 0.24 -1.40
N ASP A 47 -0.53 -0.33 -2.41
CA ASP A 47 -1.15 -0.66 -3.70
C ASP A 47 -1.41 -2.18 -3.74
N LEU A 48 -2.57 -2.58 -4.27
CA LEU A 48 -2.85 -3.94 -4.70
C LEU A 48 -2.92 -3.94 -6.22
N GLU A 49 -2.15 -4.81 -6.85
CA GLU A 49 -2.00 -4.85 -8.31
C GLU A 49 -2.06 -6.30 -8.81
N ILE A 50 -2.51 -6.48 -10.05
CA ILE A 50 -2.25 -7.71 -10.80
C ILE A 50 -0.88 -7.57 -11.46
N CYS A 51 0.04 -8.46 -11.08
CA CYS A 51 1.36 -8.54 -11.71
C CYS A 51 1.22 -9.10 -13.12
N ARG A 52 1.71 -8.38 -14.13
CA ARG A 52 1.70 -8.80 -15.54
C ARG A 52 3.09 -8.81 -16.17
N HIS A 53 4.13 -8.85 -15.34
CA HIS A 53 5.52 -8.83 -15.80
C HIS A 53 5.86 -10.05 -16.68
N ASP A 54 5.28 -11.21 -16.39
CA ASP A 54 5.46 -12.43 -17.21
C ASP A 54 4.87 -12.28 -18.62
N GLU A 55 3.90 -11.39 -18.80
CA GLU A 55 3.30 -11.05 -20.10
C GLU A 55 4.06 -9.90 -20.80
N GLY A 56 5.09 -9.32 -20.16
CA GLY A 56 5.78 -8.12 -20.64
C GLY A 56 4.90 -6.86 -20.62
N LEU A 57 3.83 -6.86 -19.83
CA LEU A 57 2.84 -5.79 -19.75
C LEU A 57 2.94 -5.04 -18.40
N PRO A 58 2.50 -3.78 -18.35
CA PRO A 58 2.42 -3.05 -17.09
C PRO A 58 1.46 -3.74 -16.11
N CYS A 59 1.78 -3.69 -14.82
CA CYS A 59 0.89 -4.16 -13.77
C CYS A 59 -0.41 -3.34 -13.77
N GLU A 60 -1.51 -4.01 -13.44
CA GLU A 60 -2.83 -3.39 -13.35
C GLU A 60 -3.14 -3.04 -11.91
N LYS A 61 -3.36 -1.75 -11.61
CA LYS A 61 -3.75 -1.30 -10.27
C LYS A 61 -5.21 -1.66 -9.99
N LEU A 62 -5.43 -2.45 -8.93
CA LEU A 62 -6.76 -2.82 -8.46
C LEU A 62 -7.25 -1.90 -7.35
N GLU A 63 -6.42 -1.67 -6.32
CA GLU A 63 -6.75 -0.81 -5.18
C GLU A 63 -5.52 0.01 -4.78
N ARG A 64 -5.76 1.24 -4.34
CA ARG A 64 -4.77 2.09 -3.67
C ARG A 64 -5.35 2.59 -2.36
N LEU A 65 -4.67 2.26 -1.27
CA LEU A 65 -4.93 2.83 0.04
C LEU A 65 -3.88 3.90 0.31
N GLU A 66 -4.32 5.14 0.43
CA GLU A 66 -3.45 6.23 0.87
C GLU A 66 -3.64 6.48 2.37
N ILE A 67 -2.53 6.61 3.08
CA ILE A 67 -2.51 6.98 4.49
C ILE A 67 -2.69 8.49 4.54
N ARG A 68 -3.95 8.90 4.61
CA ARG A 68 -4.35 10.28 4.84
C ARG A 68 -4.96 10.39 6.23
N LYS A 69 -4.91 11.58 6.82
CA LYS A 69 -5.55 11.83 8.11
C LYS A 69 -7.06 11.52 8.02
N GLY A 70 -7.58 10.81 9.02
CA GLY A 70 -9.01 10.77 9.32
C GLY A 70 -9.46 12.04 10.03
#